data_AF-A0A7Y3MW82-F1
#
_entry.id   AF-A0A7Y3MW82-F1
#
_cell.length_a   1.000
_cell.length_b   1.000
_cell.length_c   1.000
_cell.angle_alpha   90.00
_cell.angle_beta   90.00
_cell.angle_gamma   90.00
#
_symmetry.space_group_name_H-M   'P 1'
#
loop_
_entity.id
_entity.type
_entity.pdbx_description
1 polymer ?
#
loop_
_entity_poly.entity_id
_entity_poly.type
_entity_poly.pdbx_seq_one_letter_code
_entity_poly.pdbx_strand_id
1 'polypeptide(L)'
;MKLWVDGDAMPRGVKDVIFRAAKRLDIETALVANQRLATPPGNDLVQSVTVPGGPDAADDYIVEHAVSGDLAVTADIPLAARLVEKGVLAIDPRGQEYTP
;
A
#
# COMPACT_ATOMS: atom_id res chain seq x y z
N MET A 1 7.68 -0.83 11.04
CA MET A 1 7.26 -0.07 9.85
C MET A 1 7.00 -1.07 8.75
N LYS A 2 5.77 -1.09 8.25
CA LYS A 2 5.34 -1.86 7.08
C LYS A 2 4.88 -0.90 5.98
N LEU A 3 5.05 -1.32 4.73
CA LEU A 3 4.58 -0.59 3.55
C LEU A 3 3.26 -1.17 3.05
N TRP A 4 2.24 -0.33 2.98
CA TRP A 4 0.92 -0.67 2.46
C TRP A 4 0.74 -0.06 1.07
N VAL A 5 0.29 -0.86 0.11
CA VAL A 5 0.08 -0.40 -1.26
C VAL A 5 -1.35 -0.74 -1.66
N ASP A 6 -2.13 0.29 -1.92
CA ASP A 6 -3.39 0.13 -2.64
C ASP A 6 -3.06 -0.38 -4.05
N GLY A 7 -3.47 -1.61 -4.34
CA GLY A 7 -3.11 -2.33 -5.54
C GLY A 7 -4.07 -2.10 -6.71
N ASP A 8 -5.27 -1.58 -6.46
CA ASP A 8 -6.35 -1.50 -7.46
C ASP A 8 -6.18 -0.31 -8.41
N ALA A 9 -5.67 0.82 -7.92
CA ALA A 9 -5.45 2.03 -8.73
C ALA A 9 -3.98 2.32 -9.08
N MET A 10 -3.04 1.44 -8.72
CA MET A 10 -1.61 1.75 -8.76
C MET A 10 -0.92 1.42 -10.10
N PRO A 11 -0.23 2.38 -10.74
CA PRO A 11 0.50 2.14 -11.98
C PRO A 11 1.61 1.10 -11.81
N ARG A 12 1.78 0.24 -12.82
CA ARG A 12 2.79 -0.84 -12.79
C ARG A 12 4.21 -0.33 -12.49
N GLY A 13 4.61 0.78 -13.10
CA GLY A 13 5.95 1.35 -12.88
C GLY A 13 6.20 1.80 -11.44
N VAL A 14 5.16 2.22 -10.73
CA VAL A 14 5.25 2.59 -9.30
C VAL A 14 5.40 1.33 -8.44
N LYS A 15 4.65 0.26 -8.75
CA LYS A 15 4.81 -1.05 -8.11
C LYS A 15 6.26 -1.57 -8.25
N ASP A 16 6.87 -1.44 -9.42
CA ASP A 16 8.26 -1.86 -9.65
C ASP A 16 9.28 -1.05 -8.82
N VAL A 17 9.04 0.25 -8.63
CA VAL A 17 9.86 1.09 -7.74
C VAL A 17 9.70 0.63 -6.30
N ILE A 18 8.47 0.41 -5.84
CA ILE A 18 8.16 -0.09 -4.49
C ILE A 18 8.84 -1.44 -4.24
N PHE A 19 8.75 -2.39 -5.17
CA PHE A 19 9.36 -3.71 -5.01
C PHE A 19 10.88 -3.66 -4.86
N ARG A 20 11.53 -2.80 -5.65
CA ARG A 20 12.98 -2.58 -5.52
C ARG A 20 13.33 -1.89 -4.21
N ALA A 21 12.51 -0.94 -3.76
CA ALA A 21 12.70 -0.25 -2.49
C ALA A 21 12.52 -1.20 -1.30
N ALA A 22 11.46 -1.99 -1.28
CA ALA A 22 11.19 -3.02 -0.28
C ALA A 22 12.39 -3.96 -0.11
N LYS A 23 12.91 -4.51 -1.21
CA LYS A 23 14.08 -5.38 -1.19
C LYS A 23 15.35 -4.68 -0.72
N ARG A 24 15.58 -3.44 -1.17
CA ARG A 24 16.80 -2.68 -0.83
C ARG A 24 16.82 -2.23 0.62
N LEU A 25 15.66 -1.95 1.20
CA LEU A 25 15.50 -1.41 2.55
C LEU A 25 15.08 -2.46 3.58
N ASP A 26 14.86 -3.70 3.16
CA ASP A 26 14.37 -4.80 3.99
C ASP A 26 13.03 -4.47 4.68
N ILE A 27 12.09 -3.91 3.90
CA ILE A 27 10.77 -3.46 4.40
C ILE A 27 9.68 -4.41 3.91
N GLU A 28 8.97 -5.02 4.85
CA GLU A 28 7.76 -5.78 4.55
C GLU A 28 6.72 -4.90 3.84
N THR A 29 6.17 -5.43 2.75
CA THR A 29 5.26 -4.71 1.86
C THR A 29 4.04 -5.56 1.55
N ALA A 30 2.84 -5.01 1.76
CA ALA A 30 1.57 -5.63 1.41
C ALA A 30 0.92 -4.90 0.23
N LEU A 31 0.72 -5.62 -0.87
CA LEU A 31 -0.11 -5.19 -2.01
C LEU A 31 -1.54 -5.67 -1.75
N VAL A 32 -2.43 -4.75 -1.41
CA VAL A 32 -3.83 -5.07 -1.10
C VAL A 32 -4.69 -4.73 -2.30
N ALA A 33 -5.48 -5.68 -2.78
CA ALA A 33 -6.35 -5.48 -3.95
C ALA A 33 -7.53 -6.44 -3.95
N ASN A 34 -8.59 -6.07 -4.67
CA ASN A 34 -9.78 -6.90 -4.86
C ASN A 34 -9.53 -8.10 -5.80
N GLN A 35 -8.38 -8.11 -6.48
CA GLN A 35 -7.94 -9.21 -7.32
C GLN A 35 -6.49 -9.58 -7.02
N ARG A 36 -6.12 -10.82 -7.36
CA ARG A 36 -4.75 -11.30 -7.14
C ARG A 36 -3.76 -10.50 -7.99
N LEU A 37 -2.77 -9.90 -7.34
CA LEU A 37 -1.68 -9.19 -8.00
C LEU A 37 -0.43 -10.06 -8.02
N ALA A 38 0.34 -9.96 -9.12
CA ALA A 38 1.63 -10.62 -9.21
C ALA A 38 2.65 -9.94 -8.29
N THR A 39 3.37 -10.75 -7.51
CA THR A 39 4.50 -10.30 -6.71
C THR A 39 5.81 -10.49 -7.48
N PRO A 40 6.85 -9.67 -7.20
CA PRO A 40 8.16 -9.80 -7.81
C PRO A 40 8.84 -11.15 -7.46
N PRO A 41 9.31 -11.95 -8.44
CA PRO A 41 10.01 -13.20 -8.17
C PRO A 41 11.27 -13.00 -7.30
N GLY A 42 11.44 -13.85 -6.28
CA GLY A 42 12.63 -13.82 -5.41
C GLY A 42 12.71 -12.59 -4.49
N ASN A 43 11.55 -12.05 -4.10
CA ASN A 43 11.44 -10.99 -3.12
C ASN A 43 10.31 -11.31 -2.13
N ASP A 44 10.69 -12.00 -1.05
CA ASP A 44 9.75 -12.54 -0.05
C ASP A 44 9.18 -11.44 0.88
N LEU A 45 9.72 -10.22 0.80
CA LEU A 45 9.20 -9.05 1.54
C LEU A 45 7.91 -8.51 0.95
N VAL A 46 7.56 -8.87 -0.30
CA VAL A 46 6.37 -8.37 -0.98
C VAL A 46 5.31 -9.46 -1.02
N GLN A 47 4.22 -9.23 -0.30
CA GLN A 47 3.07 -10.13 -0.25
C GLN A 47 1.88 -9.51 -0.96
N SER A 48 1.14 -10.31 -1.73
CA SER A 48 -0.17 -9.91 -2.26
C SER A 48 -1.25 -10.39 -1.31
N VAL A 49 -2.01 -9.43 -0.77
CA VAL A 49 -3.22 -9.67 -0.02
C VAL A 49 -4.39 -9.47 -0.97
N THR A 50 -5.12 -10.55 -1.25
CA THR A 50 -6.35 -10.48 -2.04
C THR A 50 -7.52 -10.43 -1.08
N VAL A 51 -8.30 -9.36 -1.13
CA VAL A 51 -9.49 -9.21 -0.31
C VAL A 51 -10.73 -9.54 -1.15
N PRO A 52 -11.58 -10.50 -0.71
CA PRO A 52 -12.82 -10.78 -1.40
C PRO A 52 -13.83 -9.68 -1.06
N GLY A 53 -14.13 -8.76 -1.99
CA GLY A 53 -15.06 -7.68 -1.69
C GLY A 53 -15.31 -6.67 -2.80
N GLY A 54 -16.21 -5.72 -2.51
CA GLY A 54 -16.60 -4.61 -3.38
C GLY A 54 -15.59 -3.46 -3.38
N PRO A 55 -15.94 -2.30 -3.97
CA PRO A 55 -15.02 -1.19 -4.26
C PRO A 55 -14.11 -0.76 -3.10
N ASP A 56 -14.59 -0.82 -1.86
CA ASP A 56 -13.87 -0.28 -0.68
C ASP A 56 -13.15 -1.35 0.17
N ALA A 57 -13.18 -2.62 -0.25
CA ALA A 57 -12.66 -3.71 0.59
C ALA A 57 -11.14 -3.63 0.80
N ALA A 58 -10.39 -3.18 -0.20
CA ALA A 58 -8.94 -2.98 -0.09
C ALA A 58 -8.62 -1.84 0.89
N ASP A 59 -9.35 -0.73 0.78
CA ASP A 59 -9.21 0.44 1.64
C ASP A 59 -9.48 0.09 3.09
N ASP A 60 -10.59 -0.60 3.36
CA ASP A 60 -10.96 -1.03 4.71
C ASP A 60 -9.91 -1.97 5.29
N TYR A 61 -9.39 -2.90 4.50
CA TYR A 61 -8.34 -3.80 4.95
C TYR A 61 -7.06 -3.05 5.31
N ILE A 62 -6.61 -2.11 4.47
CA ILE A 62 -5.42 -1.30 4.76
C ILE A 62 -5.65 -0.48 6.03
N VAL A 63 -6.80 0.19 6.15
CA VAL A 63 -7.13 1.01 7.33
C VAL A 63 -7.23 0.16 8.59
N GLU A 64 -7.77 -1.06 8.54
CA GLU A 64 -7.87 -1.94 9.69
C GLU A 64 -6.49 -2.39 10.19
N HIS A 65 -5.58 -2.73 9.28
CA HIS A 65 -4.30 -3.38 9.62
C HIS A 65 -3.12 -2.41 9.75
N ALA A 66 -3.17 -1.23 9.11
CA ALA A 66 -2.10 -0.25 9.19
C ALA A 66 -2.09 0.43 10.57
N VAL A 67 -0.88 0.59 11.12
CA VAL A 67 -0.66 1.19 12.44
C VAL A 67 0.25 2.42 12.34
N SER A 68 0.21 3.29 13.35
CA SER A 68 1.08 4.47 13.36
C SER A 68 2.56 4.10 13.22
N GLY A 69 3.28 4.84 12.38
CA GLY A 69 4.66 4.54 11.99
C GLY A 69 4.81 3.63 10.76
N ASP A 70 3.69 3.15 10.18
CA ASP A 70 3.67 2.56 8.84
C ASP A 70 3.62 3.62 7.73
N LEU A 71 3.88 3.18 6.51
CA LEU A 71 3.75 3.98 5.29
C LEU A 71 2.71 3.34 4.37
N ALA A 72 1.85 4.15 3.76
CA ALA A 72 0.88 3.74 2.77
C ALA A 72 1.05 4.52 1.46
N VAL A 73 0.89 3.85 0.32
CA VAL A 73 0.93 4.45 -1.02
C VAL A 73 -0.45 4.27 -1.66
N THR A 74 -1.14 5.38 -1.92
CA THR A 74 -2.47 5.37 -2.57
C THR A 74 -2.74 6.67 -3.33
N ALA A 75 -3.49 6.56 -4.42
CA ALA A 75 -4.04 7.72 -5.13
C ALA A 75 -5.45 8.12 -4.62
N ASP A 76 -6.03 7.32 -3.74
CA ASP A 76 -7.36 7.53 -3.17
C ASP A 76 -7.28 8.51 -1.99
N ILE A 77 -7.90 9.67 -2.16
CA ILE A 77 -7.91 10.76 -1.16
C ILE A 77 -8.70 10.35 0.08
N PRO A 78 -9.94 9.81 -0.03
CA PRO A 78 -10.64 9.21 1.11
C PRO A 78 -9.82 8.20 1.93
N LEU A 79 -9.14 7.25 1.29
CA LEU A 79 -8.27 6.29 1.98
C LEU A 79 -7.11 6.99 2.69
N ALA A 80 -6.41 7.89 1.99
CA ALA A 80 -5.29 8.64 2.55
C ALA A 80 -5.70 9.44 3.80
N ALA A 81 -6.86 10.10 3.78
CA ALA A 81 -7.38 10.85 4.91
C ALA A 81 -7.58 9.96 6.15
N ARG A 82 -8.18 8.77 5.98
CA ARG A 82 -8.38 7.79 7.07
C ARG A 82 -7.05 7.33 7.66
N LEU A 83 -6.02 7.16 6.84
CA LEU A 83 -4.70 6.71 7.27
C LEU A 83 -3.92 7.79 8.01
N VAL A 84 -3.97 9.03 7.51
CA VAL A 84 -3.36 10.19 8.16
C VAL A 84 -3.98 10.42 9.55
N GLU A 85 -5.31 10.29 9.68
CA GLU A 85 -6.00 10.39 10.97
C GLU A 85 -5.52 9.31 11.98
N LYS A 86 -5.13 8.12 11.50
CA LYS A 86 -4.53 7.04 12.32
C LYS A 86 -3.03 7.25 12.62
N GLY A 87 -2.41 8.33 12.13
CA GLY A 87 -0.98 8.57 12.27
C GLY A 87 -0.11 7.65 11.40
N VAL A 88 -0.67 7.11 10.32
CA VAL A 88 0.05 6.41 9.25
C VAL A 88 0.54 7.45 8.25
N LEU A 89 1.79 7.35 7.81
CA LEU A 89 2.29 8.21 6.74
C LEU A 89 1.66 7.76 5.41
N ALA A 90 0.94 8.64 4.73
CA ALA A 90 0.37 8.35 3.42
C ALA A 90 1.03 9.20 2.34
N ILE A 91 1.39 8.57 1.22
CA ILE A 91 1.93 9.25 0.04
C ILE A 91 1.14 8.88 -1.23
N ASP A 92 1.11 9.79 -2.19
CA ASP A 92 0.59 9.50 -3.52
C ASP A 92 1.61 8.69 -4.36
N PRO A 93 1.20 8.15 -5.54
CA PRO A 93 2.12 7.41 -6.42
C PRO A 93 3.29 8.25 -6.98
N ARG A 94 3.27 9.57 -6.78
CA ARG A 94 4.34 10.52 -7.18
C ARG A 94 5.30 10.80 -6.03
N GLY A 95 5.02 10.28 -4.83
CA GLY A 95 5.82 10.48 -3.62
C GLY A 95 5.47 11.74 -2.84
N GLN A 96 4.33 12.38 -3.14
CA GLN A 96 3.86 13.54 -2.38
C GLN A 96 3.14 13.05 -1.11
N GLU A 97 3.55 13.58 0.04
CA GLU A 97 2.89 13.30 1.33
C GLU A 97 1.51 13.97 1.39
N TYR A 98 0.53 13.22 1.90
CA TYR A 98 -0.75 13.75 2.33
C TYR A 98 -0.62 14.34 3.73
N THR A 99 -1.23 15.50 3.96
CA THR A 99 -1.25 16.17 5.26
C THR A 99 -2.69 16.30 5.77
N PRO A 100 -2.89 16.38 7.10
CA PRO A 100 -4.20 16.65 7.69
C PRO A 100 -4.80 17.99 7.23
#